data_AF-A0AAV4GIZ5-F1
#
_entry.id   AF-A0AAV4GIZ5-F1
#
_cell.length_a   1.000
_cell.length_b   1.000
_cell.length_c   1.000
_cell.angle_alpha   90.00
_cell.angle_beta   90.00
_cell.angle_gamma   90.00
#
_symmetry.space_group_name_H-M   'P 1'
#
loop_
_entity.id
_entity.type
_entity.pdbx_description
1 polymer ?
#
loop_
_entity_poly.entity_id
_entity_poly.type
_entity_poly.pdbx_seq_one_letter_code
_entity_poly.pdbx_strand_id
1 'polypeptide(L)'
;MTYGCQTWSLTKIIGNKLKVAQRAMERILGIKIKDKIPCKNIRQQTHIKDVVLFAERQKWNWAGHAARMSDNRWTKRATEWQLKIHKRSRGRQPVR
;
A
#
# COMPACT_ATOMS: atom_id res chain seq x y z
N MET A 1 7.76 4.46 -7.28
CA MET A 1 6.86 3.28 -7.22
C MET A 1 5.85 3.35 -6.07
N THR A 2 6.22 3.80 -4.87
CA THR A 2 5.35 3.81 -3.67
C THR A 2 4.45 5.04 -3.54
N TYR A 3 4.26 5.80 -4.63
CA TYR A 3 3.35 6.93 -4.59
C TYR A 3 1.91 6.41 -4.46
N GLY A 4 1.17 6.88 -3.45
CA GLY A 4 -0.21 6.46 -3.21
C GLY A 4 -0.42 5.16 -2.42
N CYS A 5 0.63 4.41 -2.04
CA CYS A 5 0.43 3.19 -1.24
C CYS A 5 -0.13 3.46 0.19
N GLN A 6 -0.20 4.73 0.61
CA GLN A 6 -0.86 5.17 1.83
C GLN A 6 -2.38 4.95 1.83
N THR A 7 -3.02 5.05 0.65
CA THR A 7 -4.50 4.98 0.51
C THR A 7 -4.99 3.61 0.08
N TRP A 8 -4.08 2.69 -0.28
CA TRP A 8 -4.43 1.35 -0.72
C TRP A 8 -4.68 0.39 0.45
N SER A 9 -5.59 -0.56 0.22
CA SER A 9 -5.68 -1.76 1.05
C SER A 9 -4.47 -2.65 0.79
N LEU A 10 -3.45 -2.59 1.66
CA LEU A 10 -2.30 -3.49 1.62
C LEU A 10 -2.73 -4.94 1.88
N THR A 11 -2.96 -5.68 0.79
CA THR A 11 -3.18 -7.13 0.80
C THR A 11 -1.88 -7.87 0.48
N LYS A 12 -1.80 -9.15 0.87
CA LYS A 12 -0.65 -10.02 0.53
C LYS A 12 -0.37 -10.06 -0.97
N ILE A 13 -1.41 -10.01 -1.80
CA ILE A 13 -1.29 -9.99 -3.27
C ILE A 13 -0.59 -8.72 -3.74
N ILE A 14 -1.02 -7.55 -3.25
CA ILE A 14 -0.39 -6.26 -3.61
C ILE A 14 1.04 -6.21 -3.09
N GLY A 15 1.29 -6.69 -1.87
CA GLY A 15 2.64 -6.79 -1.31
C GLY A 15 3.57 -7.66 -2.17
N ASN A 16 3.08 -8.80 -2.67
CA ASN A 16 3.85 -9.65 -3.58
C ASN A 16 4.15 -8.95 -4.92
N LYS A 17 3.17 -8.25 -5.50
CA LYS A 17 3.37 -7.46 -6.73
C LYS A 17 4.43 -6.37 -6.54
N LEU A 18 4.39 -5.64 -5.41
CA LEU A 18 5.39 -4.63 -5.07
C LEU A 18 6.80 -5.24 -4.92
N LYS A 19 6.92 -6.42 -4.29
CA LYS A 19 8.19 -7.14 -4.18
C LYS A 19 8.75 -7.54 -5.54
N VAL A 20 7.91 -8.03 -6.45
CA VAL A 20 8.33 -8.40 -7.82
C VAL A 20 8.80 -7.17 -8.58
N ALA A 21 8.06 -6.06 -8.49
CA ALA A 21 8.44 -4.80 -9.14
C ALA A 21 9.75 -4.23 -8.58
N GLN A 22 9.96 -4.27 -7.25
CA GLN A 22 11.25 -3.90 -6.64
C GLN A 22 12.40 -4.75 -7.20
N ARG A 23 12.24 -6.08 -7.26
CA ARG A 23 13.28 -7.00 -7.78
C ARG A 23 13.59 -6.74 -9.25
N ALA A 24 12.59 -6.41 -10.05
CA ALA A 24 12.79 -6.06 -11.46
C ALA A 24 13.61 -4.77 -11.59
N MET A 25 13.33 -3.75 -10.77
CA MET A 25 14.09 -2.50 -10.77
C MET A 25 15.53 -2.68 -10.27
N GLU A 26 15.75 -3.49 -9.23
CA GLU A 26 17.09 -3.81 -8.71
C GLU A 26 17.99 -4.47 -9.78
N ARG A 27 17.40 -5.17 -10.75
CA ARG A 27 18.14 -5.80 -11.87
C ARG A 27 18.51 -4.84 -13.00
N ILE A 28 17.95 -3.62 -13.04
CA ILE A 28 18.34 -2.58 -14.01
C ILE A 28 19.84 -2.22 -13.87
N LEU A 29 20.45 -2.53 -12.72
CA LEU A 29 21.89 -2.38 -12.43
C LEU A 29 22.81 -3.32 -13.26
N GLY A 30 22.33 -3.87 -14.38
CA GLY A 30 23.09 -4.74 -15.26
C GLY A 30 23.18 -6.21 -14.82
N ILE A 31 22.41 -6.62 -13.81
CA ILE A 31 22.44 -7.97 -13.26
C ILE A 31 21.57 -8.89 -14.12
N LYS A 32 22.20 -9.86 -14.78
CA LYS A 32 21.51 -10.84 -15.62
C LYS A 32 21.04 -12.03 -14.79
N ILE A 33 19.99 -12.70 -15.25
CA ILE A 33 19.48 -13.93 -14.60
C ILE A 33 20.58 -15.02 -14.57
N LYS A 34 21.46 -15.03 -15.58
CA LYS A 34 22.59 -15.96 -15.71
C LYS A 34 23.60 -15.85 -14.56
N ASP A 35 23.73 -14.68 -13.97
CA ASP A 35 24.72 -14.42 -12.91
C ASP A 35 24.34 -15.16 -11.61
N LYS A 36 23.09 -15.65 -11.50
CA LYS A 36 22.55 -16.41 -10.35
C LYS A 36 22.81 -15.72 -9.00
N ILE A 37 22.95 -14.40 -9.00
CA ILE A 37 23.22 -13.62 -7.79
C ILE A 37 21.99 -13.66 -6.87
N PRO A 38 22.16 -14.02 -5.58
CA PRO A 38 21.05 -14.03 -4.63
C PRO A 38 20.44 -12.64 -4.44
N CYS A 39 19.11 -12.57 -4.34
CA CYS A 39 18.40 -11.30 -4.09
C CYS A 39 18.87 -10.60 -2.79
N LYS A 40 19.36 -11.35 -1.81
CA LYS A 40 19.92 -10.80 -0.56
C LYS A 40 21.17 -9.95 -0.82
N ASN A 41 22.07 -10.41 -1.70
CA ASN A 41 23.30 -9.71 -2.03
C ASN A 41 23.00 -8.41 -2.79
N ILE A 42 22.04 -8.46 -3.72
CA ILE A 42 21.58 -7.29 -4.47
C ILE A 42 21.01 -6.23 -3.50
N ARG A 43 20.15 -6.66 -2.56
CA ARG A 43 19.59 -5.76 -1.53
C ARG A 43 20.66 -5.18 -0.60
N GLN A 44 21.70 -5.95 -0.29
CA GLN A 44 22.81 -5.49 0.54
C GLN A 44 23.63 -4.41 -0.19
N GLN A 45 23.85 -4.54 -1.50
CA GLN A 45 24.51 -3.52 -2.32
C GLN A 45 23.67 -2.26 -2.50
N THR A 46 22.36 -2.41 -2.73
CA THR A 46 21.51 -1.24 -3.00
C THR A 46 21.10 -0.49 -1.73
N HIS A 47 21.21 -1.12 -0.56
CA HIS A 47 20.75 -0.59 0.73
C HIS A 47 19.25 -0.16 0.72
N ILE A 48 18.47 -0.66 -0.24
CA ILE A 48 17.06 -0.32 -0.39
C ILE A 48 16.24 -1.07 0.66
N LYS A 49 15.47 -0.31 1.46
CA LYS A 49 14.54 -0.86 2.46
C LYS A 49 13.46 -1.71 1.78
N ASP A 50 12.95 -2.72 2.49
CA ASP A 50 11.87 -3.55 1.95
C ASP A 50 10.64 -2.69 1.61
N VAL A 51 10.21 -2.72 0.35
CA VAL A 51 9.10 -1.92 -0.15
C VAL A 51 7.80 -2.17 0.61
N VAL A 52 7.56 -3.40 1.08
CA VAL A 52 6.32 -3.73 1.80
C VAL A 52 6.32 -3.07 3.17
N LEU A 53 7.44 -3.16 3.90
CA LEU A 53 7.59 -2.48 5.18
C LEU A 53 7.48 -0.96 5.03
N PHE A 54 8.04 -0.39 3.96
CA PHE A 54 7.88 1.02 3.65
C PHE A 54 6.42 1.40 3.40
N ALA A 55 5.71 0.61 2.58
CA ALA A 55 4.30 0.86 2.29
C ALA A 55 3.42 0.74 3.55
N GLU A 56 3.67 -0.26 4.40
CA GLU A 56 2.97 -0.42 5.68
C GLU A 56 3.19 0.76 6.61
N ARG A 57 4.46 1.20 6.76
CA ARG A 57 4.78 2.39 7.56
C ARG A 57 4.07 3.62 7.03
N GLN A 58 4.10 3.83 5.72
CA GLN A 58 3.42 4.97 5.10
C GLN A 58 1.91 4.94 5.32
N LYS A 59 1.28 3.76 5.23
CA LYS A 59 -0.15 3.58 5.54
C LYS A 59 -0.46 3.96 6.99
N TRP A 60 0.33 3.50 7.95
CA TRP A 60 0.12 3.84 9.37
C TRP A 60 0.40 5.32 9.68
N ASN A 61 1.43 5.91 9.07
CA ASN A 61 1.71 7.34 9.17
C ASN A 61 0.52 8.16 8.66
N TRP A 62 -0.06 7.77 7.53
CA TRP A 62 -1.25 8.40 6.97
C TRP A 62 -2.47 8.24 7.88
N ALA A 63 -2.71 7.03 8.40
CA ALA A 63 -3.81 6.78 9.34
C ALA A 63 -3.70 7.69 10.59
N GLY A 64 -2.49 7.82 11.15
CA GLY A 64 -2.24 8.73 12.26
C GLY A 64 -2.43 10.20 11.89
N HIS A 65 -2.01 10.61 10.69
CA HIS A 65 -2.24 11.96 10.19
C HIS A 65 -3.73 12.26 10.03
N ALA A 66 -4.49 11.35 9.41
CA ALA A 66 -5.94 11.45 9.25
C ALA A 66 -6.65 11.52 10.61
N ALA A 67 -6.25 10.70 11.59
CA ALA A 67 -6.82 10.72 12.93
C ALA A 67 -6.58 12.05 13.69
N ARG A 68 -5.47 12.74 13.40
CA ARG A 68 -5.16 14.05 13.98
C ARG A 68 -5.78 15.24 13.23
N MET A 69 -6.37 15.02 12.05
CA MET A 69 -7.08 16.08 11.34
C MET A 69 -8.31 16.51 12.17
N SER A 70 -8.30 17.75 12.62
CA SER A 70 -9.42 18.36 13.35
C SER A 70 -10.51 18.90 12.41
N ASP A 71 -10.18 19.09 11.13
CA ASP A 71 -11.04 19.74 10.16
C ASP A 71 -11.93 18.76 9.37
N ASN A 72 -13.05 19.29 8.84
CA ASN A 72 -14.05 18.52 8.10
C ASN A 72 -13.67 18.32 6.62
N ARG A 73 -12.36 18.17 6.33
CA ARG A 73 -11.88 17.95 4.96
C ARG A 73 -12.41 16.63 4.40
N TRP A 74 -12.48 16.56 3.07
CA TRP A 74 -12.89 15.36 2.34
C TRP A 74 -12.14 14.10 2.78
N THR A 75 -10.87 14.23 3.14
CA THR A 75 -10.06 13.12 3.67
C THR A 75 -10.67 12.49 4.92
N LYS A 76 -11.03 13.31 5.93
CA LYS A 76 -11.63 12.83 7.17
C LYS A 76 -13.03 12.27 6.90
N ARG A 77 -13.85 13.02 6.15
CA ARG A 77 -15.20 12.60 5.76
C ARG A 77 -15.24 11.28 5.01
N ALA A 78 -14.31 11.05 4.08
CA ALA A 78 -14.24 9.82 3.31
C ALA A 78 -13.72 8.63 4.14
N THR A 79 -12.82 8.88 5.08
CA THR A 79 -12.24 7.83 5.94
C THR A 79 -13.22 7.39 7.04
N GLU A 80 -13.89 8.35 7.67
CA GLU A 80 -14.91 8.14 8.71
C GLU A 80 -16.29 7.81 8.12
N TRP A 81 -16.41 7.77 6.79
CA TRP A 81 -17.67 7.52 6.11
C TRP A 81 -18.25 6.16 6.51
N GLN A 82 -19.23 6.17 7.39
CA GLN A 82 -19.99 4.98 7.76
C GLN A 82 -21.37 5.03 7.09
N LEU A 83 -21.65 4.05 6.23
CA LEU A 83 -22.96 3.88 5.57
C LEU A 83 -24.12 3.55 6.53
N LYS A 84 -23.88 3.51 7.84
CA LYS A 84 -24.81 3.03 8.86
C LYS A 84 -25.41 4.18 9.66
N ILE A 85 -26.34 4.92 9.06
CA ILE A 85 -27.28 5.73 9.85
C ILE A 85 -28.65 5.04 9.93
N HIS A 86 -28.98 4.09 9.04
CA HIS A 86 -30.30 3.44 9.05
C HIS A 86 -30.21 1.94 8.74
N LYS A 87 -30.99 1.11 9.46
CA LYS A 87 -31.32 -0.25 9.01
C LYS A 87 -32.00 -0.10 7.64
N ARG A 88 -31.57 -0.87 6.63
CA ARG A 88 -32.32 -0.96 5.36
C ARG A 88 -33.76 -1.36 5.70
N SER A 89 -34.74 -0.66 5.15
CA SER A 89 -36.14 -1.10 5.23
C SER A 89 -36.26 -2.50 4.63
N ARG A 90 -37.04 -3.38 5.29
CA ARG A 90 -37.35 -4.70 4.73
C ARG A 90 -37.98 -4.49 3.33
N GLY A 91 -37.44 -5.16 2.31
CA GLY A 91 -37.95 -5.11 0.94
C GLY A 91 -37.20 -4.20 -0.05
N ARG A 92 -36.23 -3.38 0.37
CA ARG A 92 -35.44 -2.57 -0.59
C ARG A 92 -34.43 -3.46 -1.33
N GLN A 93 -34.57 -3.56 -2.65
CA GLN A 93 -33.63 -4.30 -3.50
C GLN A 93 -32.21 -3.72 -3.39
N PRO A 94 -31.16 -4.58 -3.39
CA PRO A 94 -29.79 -4.10 -3.42
C PRO A 94 -29.54 -3.35 -4.74
N VAL A 95 -28.98 -2.15 -4.63
CA VAL A 95 -28.52 -1.40 -5.80
C VAL A 95 -27.38 -2.21 -6.44
N ARG A 96 -27.56 -2.57 -7.72
CA ARG A 96 -26.54 -3.26 -8.53
C ARG A 96 -25.36 -2.36 -8.81
#